data_AF-A0A963SEV9-F1
#
_entry.id   AF-A0A963SEV9-F1
#
_cell.length_a   1.000
_cell.length_b   1.000
_cell.length_c   1.000
_cell.angle_alpha   90.00
_cell.angle_beta   90.00
_cell.angle_gamma   90.00
#
_symmetry.space_group_name_H-M   'P 1'
#
loop_
_entity.id
_entity.type
_entity.pdbx_description
1 polymer ?
#
loop_
_entity_poly.entity_id
_entity_poly.type
_entity_poly.pdbx_seq_one_letter_code
_entity_poly.pdbx_strand_id
1 'polypeptide(L)'
;MKQAKLLAISPILLLGACTAGSGFSSGPAALPAINVAASGETAPVGTANDDAADDPAIWLNPADPAQSLIVGTDKKAGLYVYGLDGKVRSFLPAGRLNNVDLLPIEGGALVVSSDRNDIANSRIALFRLTP
;
A
#
# COMPACT_ATOMS: atom_id res chain seq x y z
N MET A 1 70.27 7.98 28.34
CA MET A 1 69.55 7.15 29.33
C MET A 1 68.42 6.45 28.59
N LYS A 2 68.32 5.13 28.78
CA LYS A 2 67.39 4.21 28.10
C LYS A 2 65.96 4.38 28.64
N GLN A 3 65.00 3.72 27.95
CA GLN A 3 63.60 3.42 28.33
C GLN A 3 62.60 4.51 27.89
N ALA A 4 61.45 4.23 27.27
CA ALA A 4 60.87 3.00 26.73
C ALA A 4 59.83 3.42 25.67
N LYS A 5 59.81 2.77 24.51
CA LYS A 5 58.70 2.87 23.56
C LYS A 5 57.52 2.10 24.17
N LEU A 6 56.47 2.80 24.57
CA LEU A 6 55.20 2.17 24.94
C LEU A 6 54.52 1.72 23.64
N LEU A 7 54.67 0.44 23.29
CA LEU A 7 53.81 -0.21 22.30
C LEU A 7 52.40 -0.27 22.89
N ALA A 8 51.46 0.46 22.29
CA ALA A 8 50.04 0.26 22.55
C ALA A 8 49.66 -1.13 22.01
N ILE A 9 49.37 -2.05 22.93
CA ILE A 9 48.89 -3.40 22.62
C ILE A 9 47.43 -3.25 22.20
N SER A 10 47.15 -3.42 20.90
CA SER A 10 45.78 -3.58 20.38
C SER A 10 45.08 -4.75 21.07
N PRO A 11 43.88 -4.58 21.63
CA PRO A 11 43.06 -5.71 22.00
C PRO A 11 42.52 -6.35 20.71
N ILE A 12 43.12 -7.48 20.32
CA ILE A 12 42.53 -8.41 19.36
C ILE A 12 41.27 -8.96 20.02
N LEU A 13 40.11 -8.38 19.68
CA LEU A 13 38.81 -8.95 20.00
C LEU A 13 38.67 -10.24 19.16
N LEU A 14 38.83 -11.40 19.80
CA LEU A 14 38.37 -12.67 19.23
C LEU A 14 36.83 -12.66 19.21
N LEU A 15 36.23 -12.27 18.09
CA LEU A 15 34.84 -12.64 17.78
C LEU A 15 34.82 -14.13 17.37
N GLY A 16 34.92 -15.00 18.37
CA GLY A 16 34.61 -16.41 18.23
C GLY A 16 33.12 -16.66 18.42
N ALA A 17 32.54 -17.38 17.46
CA ALA A 17 31.30 -18.14 17.53
C ALA A 17 29.96 -17.36 17.49
N CYS A 18 29.40 -17.30 16.28
CA CYS A 18 27.99 -17.65 16.01
C CYS A 18 27.87 -18.03 14.52
N THR A 19 28.45 -19.18 14.13
CA THR A 19 27.97 -19.87 12.91
C THR A 19 26.70 -20.63 13.33
N ALA A 20 25.59 -19.92 13.43
CA ALA A 20 24.29 -20.55 13.33
C ALA A 20 24.14 -21.00 11.87
N GLY A 21 24.63 -22.21 11.58
CA GLY A 21 24.27 -22.95 10.39
C GLY A 21 22.81 -23.34 10.49
N SER A 22 21.92 -22.35 10.41
CA SER A 22 20.52 -22.57 10.14
C SER A 22 20.45 -22.99 8.68
N GLY A 23 20.52 -24.31 8.44
CA GLY A 23 20.09 -24.86 7.17
C GLY A 23 18.66 -24.36 6.95
N PHE A 24 18.49 -23.46 5.99
CA PHE A 24 17.17 -23.16 5.47
C PHE A 24 16.68 -24.48 4.89
N SER A 25 15.75 -25.13 5.60
CA SER A 25 14.97 -26.21 5.03
C SER A 25 14.33 -25.62 3.78
N SER A 26 14.79 -26.05 2.61
CA SER A 26 14.18 -25.65 1.35
C SER A 26 12.72 -26.10 1.44
N GLY A 27 11.80 -25.15 1.55
CA GLY A 27 10.37 -25.42 1.44
C GLY A 27 10.08 -26.22 0.16
N PRO A 28 8.87 -26.77 0.02
CA PRO A 28 8.46 -27.46 -1.20
C PRO A 28 8.82 -26.61 -2.42
N ALA A 29 9.35 -27.25 -3.46
CA ALA A 29 9.74 -26.58 -4.70
C ALA A 29 8.58 -25.69 -5.18
N ALA A 30 8.87 -24.40 -5.36
CA ALA A 30 7.86 -23.46 -5.83
C ALA A 30 7.32 -23.93 -7.19
N LEU A 31 6.01 -23.83 -7.38
CA LEU A 31 5.40 -24.04 -8.69
C LEU A 31 5.97 -23.01 -9.67
N PRO A 32 6.07 -23.35 -10.98
CA PRO A 32 6.49 -22.38 -11.98
C PRO A 32 5.57 -21.16 -11.99
N ALA A 33 6.14 -19.95 -11.98
CA ALA A 33 5.38 -18.73 -12.15
C ALA A 33 4.88 -18.61 -13.59
N ILE A 34 3.64 -18.17 -13.76
CA ILE A 34 3.06 -17.83 -15.06
C ILE A 34 2.82 -16.32 -15.13
N ASN A 35 3.02 -15.73 -16.31
CA ASN A 35 2.70 -14.33 -16.56
C ASN A 35 1.22 -14.19 -16.92
N VAL A 36 0.52 -13.28 -16.24
CA VAL A 36 -0.87 -12.92 -16.54
C VAL A 36 -0.91 -11.46 -16.96
N ALA A 37 -1.44 -11.18 -18.15
CA ALA A 37 -1.60 -9.82 -18.63
C ALA A 37 -2.86 -9.18 -18.03
N ALA A 38 -2.76 -7.92 -17.61
CA ALA A 38 -3.92 -7.14 -17.22
C ALA A 38 -4.85 -6.90 -18.44
N SER A 39 -6.16 -6.88 -18.21
CA SER A 39 -7.16 -6.59 -19.25
C SER A 39 -7.49 -5.09 -19.39
N GLY A 40 -7.03 -4.27 -18.45
CA GLY A 40 -7.23 -2.83 -18.41
C GLY A 40 -6.51 -2.19 -17.24
N GLU A 41 -6.46 -0.86 -17.23
CA GLU A 41 -5.86 -0.03 -16.18
C GLU A 41 -6.73 1.22 -15.94
N THR A 42 -6.67 1.79 -14.75
CA THR A 42 -7.33 3.08 -14.49
C THR A 42 -6.54 4.23 -15.09
N ALA A 43 -7.21 5.34 -15.36
CA ALA A 43 -6.53 6.61 -15.58
C ALA A 43 -5.61 6.92 -14.38
N PRO A 44 -4.43 7.52 -14.61
CA PRO A 44 -3.52 7.88 -13.53
C PRO A 44 -4.17 8.85 -12.53
N VAL A 45 -3.77 8.75 -11.26
CA VAL A 45 -4.10 9.78 -10.26
C VAL A 45 -3.45 11.11 -10.61
N GLY A 46 -4.04 12.21 -10.12
CA GLY A 46 -3.57 13.57 -10.38
C GLY A 46 -2.23 13.94 -9.76
N THR A 47 -1.79 13.25 -8.69
CA THR A 47 -0.46 13.45 -8.12
C THR A 47 0.60 12.89 -9.05
N ALA A 48 1.35 13.79 -9.70
CA ALA A 48 2.32 13.41 -10.73
C ALA A 48 3.67 12.96 -10.16
N ASN A 49 4.24 11.90 -10.76
CA ASN A 49 5.61 11.42 -10.54
C ASN A 49 5.93 11.12 -9.07
N ASP A 50 4.99 10.52 -8.36
CA ASP A 50 5.15 10.27 -6.94
C ASP A 50 4.40 9.00 -6.49
N ASP A 51 4.77 8.50 -5.33
CA ASP A 51 4.10 7.38 -4.66
C ASP A 51 2.74 7.86 -4.10
N ALA A 52 1.69 7.71 -4.91
CA ALA A 52 0.38 8.30 -4.69
C ALA A 52 -0.78 7.29 -4.75
N ALA A 53 -0.95 6.54 -5.83
CA ALA A 53 -1.97 5.49 -5.92
C ALA A 53 -1.59 4.30 -5.01
N ASP A 54 -2.48 3.89 -4.10
CA ASP A 54 -2.13 2.92 -3.04
C ASP A 54 -3.07 1.70 -3.00
N ASP A 55 -4.37 1.90 -2.73
CA ASP A 55 -5.31 0.79 -2.44
C ASP A 55 -6.63 0.95 -3.20
N PRO A 56 -7.12 -0.10 -3.90
CA PRO A 56 -8.43 -0.14 -4.52
C PRO A 56 -9.46 -0.94 -3.69
N ALA A 57 -10.73 -0.56 -3.82
CA ALA A 57 -11.87 -1.36 -3.41
C ALA A 57 -12.97 -1.32 -4.48
N ILE A 58 -13.64 -2.44 -4.72
CA ILE A 58 -14.63 -2.56 -5.81
C ILE A 58 -16.03 -2.64 -5.22
N TRP A 59 -16.89 -1.71 -5.62
CA TRP A 59 -18.32 -1.80 -5.36
C TRP A 59 -19.00 -2.55 -6.50
N LEU A 60 -19.60 -3.70 -6.18
CA LEU A 60 -20.44 -4.44 -7.11
C LEU A 60 -21.83 -3.80 -7.20
N ASN A 61 -22.22 -3.39 -8.40
CA ASN A 61 -23.59 -2.96 -8.67
C ASN A 61 -24.48 -4.21 -8.86
N PRO A 62 -25.45 -4.49 -7.97
CA PRO A 62 -26.30 -5.67 -8.09
C PRO A 62 -27.35 -5.57 -9.21
N ALA A 63 -27.68 -4.35 -9.67
CA ALA A 63 -28.66 -4.15 -10.74
C ALA A 63 -28.02 -4.29 -12.13
N ASP A 64 -26.78 -3.83 -12.29
CA ASP A 64 -25.99 -3.99 -13.52
C ASP A 64 -24.49 -4.09 -13.19
N PRO A 65 -23.91 -5.30 -13.15
CA PRO A 65 -22.50 -5.50 -12.81
C PRO A 65 -21.52 -4.74 -13.71
N ALA A 66 -21.90 -4.41 -14.95
CA ALA A 66 -21.05 -3.62 -15.85
C ALA A 66 -20.93 -2.15 -15.42
N GLN A 67 -21.87 -1.67 -14.59
CA GLN A 67 -21.87 -0.35 -13.96
C GLN A 67 -21.27 -0.38 -12.54
N SER A 68 -20.50 -1.41 -12.19
CA SER A 68 -19.73 -1.44 -10.94
C SER A 68 -18.66 -0.37 -10.93
N LEU A 69 -18.22 0.01 -9.74
CA LEU A 69 -17.28 1.12 -9.54
C LEU A 69 -16.04 0.63 -8.79
N ILE A 70 -14.90 1.24 -9.11
CA ILE A 70 -13.65 1.08 -8.38
C ILE A 70 -13.45 2.35 -7.58
N VAL A 71 -13.30 2.24 -6.26
CA VAL A 71 -12.85 3.34 -5.40
C VAL A 71 -11.37 3.13 -5.15
N GLY A 72 -10.55 4.14 -5.42
CA GLY A 72 -9.10 4.08 -5.21
C GLY A 72 -8.60 5.28 -4.44
N THR A 73 -7.52 5.12 -3.68
CA THR A 73 -6.87 6.23 -3.00
C THR A 73 -5.78 6.85 -3.86
N ASP A 74 -5.74 8.18 -3.88
CA ASP A 74 -4.50 8.93 -4.02
C ASP A 74 -4.11 9.33 -2.60
N LYS A 75 -3.14 8.65 -2.00
CA LYS A 75 -2.77 8.82 -0.58
C LYS A 75 -2.21 10.21 -0.24
N LYS A 76 -2.06 11.08 -1.25
CA LYS A 76 -1.62 12.46 -1.13
C LYS A 76 -2.74 13.47 -1.38
N ALA A 77 -3.86 13.06 -1.99
CA ALA A 77 -4.90 13.99 -2.43
C ALA A 77 -6.35 13.60 -2.07
N GLY A 78 -6.70 12.31 -2.00
CA GLY A 78 -8.05 11.89 -1.63
C GLY A 78 -8.52 10.58 -2.29
N LEU A 79 -9.82 10.52 -2.63
CA LEU A 79 -10.46 9.34 -3.22
C LEU A 79 -10.84 9.59 -4.68
N TYR A 80 -10.49 8.63 -5.54
CA TYR A 80 -11.03 8.53 -6.88
C TYR A 80 -12.13 7.49 -6.94
N VAL A 81 -13.11 7.74 -7.81
CA VAL A 81 -14.09 6.75 -8.26
C VAL A 81 -13.90 6.55 -9.75
N TYR A 82 -13.70 5.32 -10.18
CA TYR A 82 -13.55 4.92 -11.57
C TYR A 82 -14.66 3.96 -11.98
N GLY A 83 -14.97 3.92 -13.28
CA GLY A 83 -15.71 2.81 -13.86
C GLY A 83 -14.79 1.61 -14.09
N LEU A 84 -15.36 0.44 -14.40
CA LEU A 84 -14.59 -0.73 -14.85
C LEU A 84 -13.84 -0.49 -16.18
N ASP A 85 -14.18 0.57 -16.90
CA ASP A 85 -13.45 1.05 -18.09
C ASP A 85 -12.18 1.87 -17.75
N GLY A 86 -11.85 1.98 -16.46
CA GLY A 86 -10.68 2.70 -15.95
C GLY A 86 -10.82 4.23 -15.94
N LYS A 87 -11.90 4.79 -16.48
CA LYS A 87 -12.07 6.25 -16.55
C LYS A 87 -12.61 6.80 -15.23
N VAL A 88 -12.11 7.97 -14.84
CA VAL A 88 -12.58 8.70 -13.66
C VAL A 88 -14.06 9.06 -13.82
N ARG A 89 -14.86 8.73 -12.80
CA ARG A 89 -16.25 9.15 -12.63
C ARG A 89 -16.37 10.30 -11.63
N SER A 90 -15.54 10.28 -10.59
CA SER A 90 -15.49 11.33 -9.57
C SER A 90 -14.14 11.36 -8.87
N PHE A 91 -13.81 12.50 -8.28
CA PHE A 91 -12.70 12.67 -7.36
C PHE A 91 -13.15 13.50 -6.15
N LEU A 92 -12.83 13.03 -4.95
CA LEU A 92 -13.07 13.71 -3.69
C LEU A 92 -11.73 14.14 -3.09
N PRO A 93 -11.42 15.45 -3.05
CA PRO A 93 -10.24 15.95 -2.38
C PRO A 93 -10.40 15.84 -0.86
N ALA A 94 -9.83 14.78 -0.28
CA ALA A 94 -9.90 14.46 1.14
C ALA A 94 -8.51 14.40 1.80
N GLY A 95 -7.47 14.85 1.08
CA GLY A 95 -6.11 14.95 1.58
C GLY A 95 -5.46 13.58 1.76
N ARG A 96 -4.83 13.36 2.92
CA ARG A 96 -3.91 12.24 3.17
C ARG A 96 -4.61 10.97 3.66
N LEU A 97 -5.52 10.47 2.84
CA LEU A 97 -6.08 9.14 3.01
C LEU A 97 -5.01 8.05 2.75
N ASN A 98 -5.22 6.78 3.07
CA ASN A 98 -4.27 5.70 2.68
C ASN A 98 -4.95 4.50 2.05
N ASN A 99 -5.57 3.64 2.86
CA ASN A 99 -6.29 2.48 2.38
C ASN A 99 -7.78 2.79 2.31
N VAL A 100 -8.51 2.02 1.53
CA VAL A 100 -9.95 2.16 1.40
C VAL A 100 -10.62 0.79 1.38
N ASP A 101 -11.75 0.68 2.05
CA ASP A 101 -12.62 -0.49 1.97
C ASP A 101 -14.09 -0.05 1.91
N LEU A 102 -14.96 -0.96 1.49
CA LEU A 102 -16.36 -0.68 1.22
C LEU A 102 -17.27 -1.61 2.02
N LEU A 103 -18.29 -1.04 2.65
CA LEU A 103 -19.40 -1.78 3.21
C LEU A 103 -20.65 -1.52 2.36
N PRO A 104 -21.21 -2.51 1.66
CA PRO A 104 -22.46 -2.35 0.93
C PRO A 104 -23.59 -1.88 1.87
N ILE A 105 -24.34 -0.88 1.41
CA ILE A 105 -25.53 -0.37 2.10
C ILE A 105 -26.65 -0.14 1.08
N GLU A 106 -27.87 0.12 1.54
CA GLU A 106 -28.95 0.50 0.65
C GLU A 106 -28.60 1.76 -0.16
N GLY A 107 -28.73 1.67 -1.48
CA GLY A 107 -28.40 2.75 -2.42
C GLY A 107 -26.91 2.99 -2.66
N GLY A 108 -26.03 2.04 -2.32
CA GLY A 108 -24.60 2.12 -2.69
C GLY A 108 -23.66 1.44 -1.70
N ALA A 109 -22.66 2.19 -1.20
CA ALA A 109 -21.72 1.71 -0.20
C ALA A 109 -21.31 2.81 0.79
N LEU A 110 -20.97 2.41 2.01
CA LEU A 110 -20.15 3.21 2.91
C LEU A 110 -18.68 2.99 2.52
N VAL A 111 -17.98 4.07 2.25
CA VAL A 111 -16.53 4.08 1.98
C VAL A 111 -15.82 4.37 3.28
N VAL A 112 -14.89 3.51 3.66
CA VAL A 112 -14.11 3.60 4.90
C VAL A 112 -12.64 3.80 4.54
N SER A 113 -12.00 4.84 5.05
CA SER A 113 -10.58 5.09 4.78
C SER A 113 -9.85 5.58 6.02
N SER A 114 -8.57 5.24 6.16
CA SER A 114 -7.73 5.84 7.18
C SER A 114 -7.40 7.28 6.79
N ASP A 115 -7.61 8.22 7.71
CA ASP A 115 -7.35 9.65 7.55
C ASP A 115 -6.11 10.06 8.35
N ARG A 116 -5.07 10.50 7.63
CA ARG A 116 -3.79 10.94 8.17
C ARG A 116 -3.51 12.41 7.88
N ASN A 117 -4.54 13.22 7.67
CA ASN A 117 -4.40 14.67 7.53
C ASN A 117 -3.79 15.30 8.78
N ASP A 118 -4.10 14.75 9.96
CA ASP A 118 -3.39 14.98 11.21
C ASP A 118 -2.69 13.67 11.64
N ILE A 119 -1.37 13.62 11.51
CA ILE A 119 -0.58 12.43 11.87
C ILE A 119 -0.64 12.15 13.37
N ALA A 120 -0.73 13.20 14.21
CA ALA A 120 -0.80 13.03 15.66
C ALA A 120 -2.17 12.51 16.11
N ASN A 121 -3.23 12.78 15.33
CA ASN A 121 -4.61 12.39 15.62
C ASN A 121 -5.29 11.74 14.41
N SER A 122 -4.70 10.67 13.89
CA SER A 122 -5.26 9.94 12.75
C SER A 122 -6.62 9.31 13.07
N ARG A 123 -7.47 9.22 12.06
CA ARG A 123 -8.89 8.86 12.21
C ARG A 123 -9.29 7.81 11.18
N ILE A 124 -10.51 7.32 11.32
CA ILE A 124 -11.21 6.64 10.22
C ILE A 124 -12.23 7.63 9.66
N ALA A 125 -12.11 7.92 8.38
CA ALA A 125 -13.07 8.72 7.64
C ALA A 125 -14.11 7.80 6.99
N LEU A 126 -15.37 8.26 7.01
CA LEU A 126 -16.51 7.58 6.41
C LEU A 126 -17.13 8.49 5.35
N PHE A 127 -17.35 7.94 4.16
CA PHE A 127 -18.02 8.62 3.05
C PHE A 127 -19.13 7.74 2.51
N ARG A 128 -20.07 8.32 1.76
CA ARG A 128 -21.10 7.56 1.05
C ARG A 128 -20.79 7.54 -0.44
N LEU A 129 -20.75 6.35 -1.03
CA LEU A 129 -20.78 6.15 -2.46
C LEU A 129 -22.24 6.03 -2.90
N THR A 130 -22.70 6.97 -3.73
CA THR A 130 -24.00 6.95 -4.40
C THR A 130 -23.78 6.72 -5.89
N PRO A 131 -24.11 5.52 -6.41
CA PRO A 131 -23.93 5.16 -7.82
C PRO A 131 -24.81 5.97 -8.77
#